data_AF-A0A679IBR6-F1
#
_entry.id   AF-A0A679IBR6-F1
#
_cell.length_a   1.000
_cell.length_b   1.000
_cell.length_c   1.000
_cell.angle_alpha   90.00
_cell.angle_beta   90.00
_cell.angle_gamma   90.00
#
_symmetry.space_group_name_H-M   'P 1'
#
loop_
_entity.id
_entity.type
_entity.pdbx_description
1 polymer ?
#
loop_
_entity_poly.entity_id
_entity_poly.type
_entity_poly.pdbx_seq_one_letter_code
_entity_poly.pdbx_strand_id
1 'polypeptide(L)'
;MTFMDVSLTAIDGFGKELDSMPVFWVDGSKLKDLLVDRIRPADPWPAWYCHLSCEEARDIFESNPSQVSNRSEEFNSRMAKLLETGQSYIVRIEES
;
A
#
# COMPACT_ATOMS: atom_id res chain seq x y z
N MET A 1 12.36 -6.51 -16.80
CA MET A 1 11.54 -6.71 -15.60
C MET A 1 11.42 -5.34 -14.97
N THR A 2 10.27 -4.69 -15.10
CA THR A 2 10.03 -3.36 -14.54
C THR A 2 9.74 -3.55 -13.06
N PHE A 3 10.43 -2.82 -12.19
CA PHE A 3 10.09 -2.82 -10.78
C PHE A 3 8.91 -1.87 -10.58
N MET A 4 7.93 -2.30 -9.79
CA MET A 4 6.75 -1.48 -9.50
C MET A 4 6.78 -1.12 -8.02
N ASP A 5 6.96 0.16 -7.73
CA ASP A 5 6.93 0.68 -6.37
C ASP A 5 5.49 0.76 -5.88
N VAL A 6 5.30 0.39 -4.61
CA VAL A 6 4.00 0.44 -3.94
C VAL A 6 4.09 1.42 -2.77
N SER A 7 3.11 2.29 -2.63
CA SER A 7 2.92 3.11 -1.44
C SER A 7 1.51 2.96 -0.90
N LEU A 8 1.40 2.94 0.41
CA LEU A 8 0.13 2.87 1.14
C LEU A 8 -0.07 4.18 1.90
N THR A 9 -1.21 4.82 1.69
CA THR A 9 -1.62 6.04 2.40
C THR A 9 -2.85 5.74 3.24
N ALA A 10 -2.79 6.03 4.53
CA ALA A 10 -3.92 5.92 5.44
C ALA A 10 -4.78 7.19 5.37
N ILE A 11 -6.09 7.00 5.30
CA ILE A 11 -7.09 8.06 5.17
C ILE A 11 -8.03 7.99 6.39
N ASP A 12 -8.39 9.16 6.92
CA ASP A 12 -9.37 9.28 8.01
C ASP A 12 -10.83 9.18 7.51
N GLY A 13 -11.79 9.21 8.44
CA GLY A 13 -13.23 9.15 8.11
C GLY A 13 -13.78 10.36 7.35
N PHE A 14 -12.96 11.39 7.14
CA PHE A 14 -13.29 12.61 6.41
C PHE A 14 -12.56 12.72 5.07
N GLY A 15 -11.75 11.71 4.70
CA GLY A 15 -11.00 11.69 3.46
C GLY A 15 -9.63 12.37 3.53
N LYS A 16 -9.15 12.73 4.73
CA LYS A 16 -7.84 13.37 4.93
C LYS A 16 -6.74 12.32 5.10
N GLU A 17 -5.61 12.55 4.46
CA GLU A 17 -4.40 11.74 4.65
C GLU A 17 -3.83 11.89 6.06
N LEU A 18 -3.58 10.76 6.71
CA LEU A 18 -3.04 10.68 8.07
C LEU A 18 -1.53 10.40 8.06
N ASP A 19 -1.12 9.34 7.37
CA ASP A 19 0.27 8.94 7.18
C ASP A 19 0.39 8.17 5.86
N SER A 20 1.60 8.09 5.31
CA SER A 20 1.90 7.29 4.13
C SER A 20 3.25 6.60 4.26
N MET A 21 3.35 5.40 3.69
CA MET A 21 4.59 4.65 3.69
C MET A 21 4.83 3.91 2.37
N PRO A 22 6.09 3.88 1.90
CA PRO A 22 6.46 2.97 0.82
C PRO A 22 6.45 1.53 1.35
N VAL A 23 5.89 0.63 0.54
CA VAL A 23 5.75 -0.81 0.82
C VAL A 23 6.58 -1.60 -0.20
N PHE A 24 7.86 -1.24 -0.31
CA PHE A 24 8.79 -1.74 -1.32
C PHE A 24 9.06 -3.26 -1.27
N TRP A 25 8.65 -3.95 -0.20
CA TRP A 25 8.75 -5.41 -0.08
C TRP A 25 7.54 -6.15 -0.66
N VAL A 26 6.46 -5.44 -0.97
CA VAL A 26 5.31 -6.00 -1.67
C VAL A 26 5.57 -5.88 -3.17
N ASP A 27 5.39 -6.99 -3.87
CA ASP A 27 5.51 -7.03 -5.32
C ASP A 27 4.37 -6.25 -5.97
N GLY A 28 4.68 -5.04 -6.46
CA GLY A 28 3.69 -4.16 -7.09
C GLY A 28 3.04 -4.75 -8.33
N SER A 29 3.70 -5.68 -9.04
CA SER A 29 3.08 -6.35 -10.20
C SER A 29 1.97 -7.29 -9.74
N LYS A 30 2.23 -8.10 -8.71
CA LYS A 30 1.20 -9.00 -8.14
C LYS A 30 0.05 -8.24 -7.51
N LEU A 31 0.35 -7.13 -6.82
CA LEU A 31 -0.69 -6.30 -6.21
C LEU A 31 -1.56 -5.61 -7.28
N LYS A 32 -0.96 -5.18 -8.39
CA LYS A 32 -1.67 -4.64 -9.54
C LYS A 32 -2.60 -5.67 -10.18
N ASP A 33 -2.12 -6.90 -10.38
CA ASP A 33 -2.94 -8.00 -10.93
C ASP A 33 -4.11 -8.36 -10.00
N LEU A 34 -3.88 -8.38 -8.68
CA LEU A 34 -4.92 -8.63 -7.67
C LEU A 34 -6.02 -7.55 -7.71
N LEU A 35 -5.63 -6.31 -7.95
CA LEU A 35 -6.52 -5.14 -7.90
C LEU A 35 -6.97 -4.68 -9.29
N VAL A 36 -6.71 -5.45 -10.35
CA VAL A 36 -6.84 -5.01 -11.76
C VAL A 36 -8.23 -4.44 -12.10
N ASP A 37 -9.29 -5.00 -11.53
CA ASP A 37 -10.67 -4.55 -11.76
C ASP A 37 -11.04 -3.27 -11.00
N ARG A 38 -10.17 -2.80 -10.10
CA ARG A 38 -10.42 -1.68 -9.17
C ARG A 38 -9.38 -0.58 -9.24
N ILE A 39 -8.18 -0.86 -9.75
CA ILE A 39 -7.16 0.16 -9.96
C ILE A 39 -7.64 1.17 -10.99
N ARG A 40 -7.30 2.44 -10.77
CA ARG A 40 -7.52 3.53 -11.71
C ARG A 40 -6.20 4.17 -12.07
N PRO A 41 -6.02 4.65 -13.31
CA PRO A 41 -4.85 5.43 -13.67
C PRO A 41 -4.73 6.65 -12.75
N ALA A 42 -3.52 6.91 -12.26
CA ALA A 42 -3.16 8.08 -11.47
C ALA A 42 -2.30 9.03 -12.33
N ASP A 43 -2.37 10.33 -12.03
CA ASP A 43 -1.46 11.35 -12.57
C ASP A 43 -0.36 11.62 -11.52
N PRO A 44 0.93 11.57 -11.87
CA PRO A 44 1.53 11.30 -13.19
C PRO A 44 1.47 9.82 -13.63
N TRP A 45 1.33 9.61 -14.94
CA TRP A 45 1.44 8.28 -15.58
C TRP A 45 2.92 7.87 -15.71
N PRO A 46 3.30 6.58 -15.51
CA PRO A 46 2.48 5.38 -15.29
C PRO A 46 2.30 5.00 -13.81
N ALA A 47 1.37 5.66 -13.12
CA ALA A 47 0.92 5.25 -11.80
C ALA A 47 -0.55 4.83 -11.80
N TRP A 48 -0.93 4.03 -10.81
CA TRP A 48 -2.29 3.58 -10.55
C TRP A 48 -2.63 3.74 -9.08
N TYR A 49 -3.89 4.01 -8.76
CA TYR A 49 -4.38 4.02 -7.39
C TYR A 49 -5.59 3.11 -7.21
N CYS A 50 -5.75 2.55 -6.02
CA CYS A 50 -6.94 1.83 -5.60
C CYS A 50 -7.29 2.17 -4.16
N HIS A 51 -8.59 2.33 -3.89
CA HIS A 51 -9.08 2.46 -2.52
C HIS A 51 -9.33 1.08 -1.92
N LEU A 52 -8.79 0.87 -0.73
CA LEU A 52 -9.00 -0.31 0.09
C LEU A 52 -9.76 0.06 1.37
N SER A 53 -10.66 -0.83 1.79
CA SER A 53 -11.21 -0.82 3.14
C SER A 53 -10.16 -1.25 4.17
N CYS A 54 -10.45 -1.05 5.46
CA CYS A 54 -9.54 -1.50 6.52
C CYS A 54 -9.31 -3.02 6.49
N GLU A 55 -10.36 -3.81 6.30
CA GLU A 55 -10.26 -5.27 6.26
C GLU A 55 -9.37 -5.72 5.11
N GLU A 56 -9.57 -5.17 3.91
CA GLU A 56 -8.75 -5.49 2.73
C GLU A 56 -7.28 -5.10 2.91
N ALA A 57 -7.02 -3.91 3.47
CA ALA A 57 -5.65 -3.47 3.72
C ALA A 57 -4.96 -4.38 4.74
N ARG A 58 -5.66 -4.78 5.81
CA ARG A 58 -5.12 -5.73 6.79
C ARG A 58 -4.85 -7.10 6.17
N ASP A 59 -5.81 -7.66 5.45
CA ASP A 59 -5.66 -8.96 4.81
C ASP A 59 -4.47 -8.99 3.85
N ILE A 60 -4.29 -7.94 3.04
CA ILE A 60 -3.18 -7.86 2.08
C ILE A 60 -1.84 -7.66 2.80
N PHE A 61 -1.73 -6.68 3.69
CA PHE A 61 -0.44 -6.24 4.22
C PHE A 61 0.01 -6.99 5.49
N GLU A 62 -0.91 -7.45 6.35
CA GLU A 62 -0.55 -8.33 7.48
C GLU A 62 -0.13 -9.72 6.98
N SER A 63 -0.69 -10.20 5.87
CA SER A 63 -0.28 -11.47 5.23
C SER A 63 1.05 -11.39 4.49
N ASN A 64 1.59 -10.19 4.26
CA ASN A 64 2.86 -9.95 3.55
C ASN A 64 3.81 -9.08 4.39
N PRO A 65 4.27 -9.58 5.56
CA PRO A 65 5.16 -8.82 6.42
C PRO A 65 6.52 -8.58 5.76
N SER A 66 7.17 -7.46 6.08
CA SER A 66 8.51 -7.16 5.60
C SER A 66 9.51 -8.20 6.13
N GLN A 67 10.22 -8.85 5.21
CA GLN A 67 11.28 -9.81 5.51
C GLN A 67 12.69 -9.21 5.38
N VAL A 68 12.79 -7.87 5.30
CA VAL A 68 14.05 -7.16 5.08
C VAL A 68 14.89 -7.18 6.36
N SER A 69 15.97 -7.97 6.36
CA SER A 69 16.76 -8.35 7.54
C SER A 69 17.28 -7.19 8.41
N ASN A 70 17.49 -6.01 7.84
CA ASN A 70 18.08 -4.88 8.57
C ASN A 70 17.06 -3.97 9.26
N ARG A 71 15.76 -4.04 8.90
CA ARG A 71 14.73 -3.08 9.37
C ARG A 71 13.30 -3.66 9.43
N SER A 72 13.14 -4.97 9.34
CA SER A 72 11.83 -5.64 9.30
C SER A 72 10.95 -5.27 10.50
N GLU A 73 11.50 -5.22 11.71
CA GLU A 73 10.75 -4.87 12.92
C GLU A 73 10.21 -3.43 12.87
N GLU A 74 11.03 -2.47 12.44
CA GLU A 74 10.62 -1.07 12.29
C GLU A 74 9.51 -0.93 11.23
N PHE A 75 9.68 -1.57 10.07
CA PHE A 75 8.70 -1.53 8.99
C PHE A 75 7.38 -2.20 9.37
N ASN A 76 7.45 -3.36 10.02
CA ASN A 76 6.26 -4.09 10.47
C ASN A 76 5.54 -3.33 11.59
N SER A 77 6.28 -2.71 12.52
CA SER A 77 5.69 -1.87 13.57
C SER A 77 5.02 -0.63 12.99
N ARG A 78 5.66 0.04 12.01
CA ARG A 78 5.07 1.20 11.34
C ARG A 78 3.84 0.81 10.53
N MET A 79 3.89 -0.31 9.81
CA MET A 79 2.75 -0.84 9.06
C MET A 79 1.57 -1.15 9.99
N ALA A 80 1.81 -1.83 11.11
CA ALA A 80 0.76 -2.12 12.09
C ALA A 80 0.09 -0.84 12.62
N LYS A 81 0.90 0.17 13.01
CA LYS A 81 0.37 1.47 13.46
C LYS A 81 -0.44 2.18 12.37
N LEU A 82 0.03 2.13 11.14
CA LEU A 82 -0.65 2.74 10.00
C LEU A 82 -2.01 2.07 9.75
N LEU A 83 -2.06 0.73 9.80
CA LEU A 83 -3.28 -0.08 9.65
C LEU A 83 -4.27 0.04 10.82
N GLU A 84 -3.78 0.36 12.01
CA GLU A 84 -4.63 0.63 13.18
C GLU A 84 -5.29 2.02 13.13
N THR A 85 -4.62 2.99 12.50
CA THR A 85 -5.04 4.40 12.54
C THR A 85 -5.96 4.79 11.37
N GLY A 86 -5.74 4.21 10.18
CA GLY A 86 -6.54 4.53 9.00
C GLY A 86 -7.95 3.93 9.04
N GLN A 87 -8.94 4.69 8.58
CA GLN A 87 -10.31 4.21 8.37
C GLN A 87 -10.55 3.73 6.93
N SER A 88 -9.70 4.17 6.01
CA SER A 88 -9.59 3.61 4.65
C SER A 88 -8.18 3.86 4.14
N TYR A 89 -7.83 3.24 3.01
CA TYR A 89 -6.47 3.30 2.49
C TYR A 89 -6.45 3.54 0.99
N ILE A 90 -5.43 4.24 0.54
CA ILE A 90 -5.09 4.36 -0.88
C ILE A 90 -3.80 3.60 -1.11
N VAL A 91 -3.86 2.61 -1.98
CA VAL A 91 -2.68 1.97 -2.55
C VAL A 91 -2.35 2.68 -3.84
N ARG A 92 -1.13 3.17 -3.96
CA ARG A 92 -0.58 3.69 -5.21
C ARG A 92 0.53 2.77 -5.69
N ILE A 93 0.51 2.43 -6.97
CA ILE A 93 1.49 1.57 -7.65
C ILE A 93 2.08 2.36 -8.82
N GLU A 94 3.40 2.43 -8.94
CA GLU A 94 4.10 3.22 -9.97
C GLU A 94 5.22 2.39 -10.61
N GLU A 95 5.47 2.57 -11.91
CA GLU A 95 6.63 1.93 -12.57
C GLU A 95 7.91 2.73 -12.27
N SER A 96 8.97 2.01 -11.86
CA SER A 96 10.27 2.57 -11.47
C SER A 96 11.41 2.14 -12.40
#